data_AF-A0A392P2H9-F1
#
_entry.id   AF-A0A392P2H9-F1
#
_cell.length_a   1.000
_cell.length_b   1.000
_cell.length_c   1.000
_cell.angle_alpha   90.00
_cell.angle_beta   90.00
_cell.angle_gamma   90.00
#
_symmetry.space_group_name_H-M   'P 1'
#
loop_
_entity.id
_entity.type
_entity.pdbx_description
1 polymer ?
#
loop_
_entity_poly.entity_id
_entity_poly.type
_entity_poly.pdbx_seq_one_letter_code
_entity_poly.pdbx_strand_id
1 'polypeptide(L)'
;MVSMLGVSLLTCQNLPDTQVGFFNLINMYFPTVYDIKHLMKFCNSLHGGLNKLAELLEVERVGICHQAGSDSLLTSCTFRKLKENFFSGSLEKYAGVLYGLGVENGQSAH
;
A
#
# COMPACT_ATOMS: atom_id res chain seq x y z
N MET A 1 1.23 -4.02 5.13
CA MET A 1 1.77 -5.13 5.94
C MET A 1 3.08 -5.70 5.36
N VAL A 2 3.32 -5.58 4.04
CA VAL A 2 4.51 -6.13 3.38
C VAL A 2 5.78 -5.26 3.51
N SER A 3 5.67 -3.95 3.74
CA SER A 3 6.83 -3.04 3.69
C SER A 3 7.72 -3.06 4.95
N MET A 4 7.14 -3.02 6.16
CA MET A 4 7.94 -2.87 7.39
C MET A 4 8.64 -4.16 7.83
N LEU A 5 7.93 -5.30 7.77
CA LEU A 5 8.52 -6.61 8.05
C LEU A 5 9.51 -7.04 6.97
N GLY A 6 9.30 -6.60 5.72
CA GLY A 6 10.20 -6.90 4.61
C GLY A 6 11.59 -6.31 4.83
N VAL A 7 11.69 -5.02 5.21
CA VAL A 7 12.99 -4.35 5.34
C VAL A 7 13.85 -4.93 6.47
N SER A 8 13.26 -5.18 7.65
CA SER A 8 14.01 -5.78 8.77
C SER A 8 14.41 -7.22 8.50
N LEU A 9 13.56 -8.01 7.83
CA LEU A 9 13.89 -9.38 7.43
C LEU A 9 15.00 -9.43 6.36
N LEU A 10 14.97 -8.52 5.39
CA LEU A 10 15.96 -8.49 4.30
C LEU A 10 17.33 -8.00 4.75
N THR A 11 17.37 -7.08 5.71
CA THR A 11 18.62 -6.51 6.23
C THR A 11 19.18 -7.27 7.43
N CYS A 12 18.34 -8.01 8.16
CA CYS A 12 18.69 -8.60 9.46
C CYS A 12 19.29 -7.57 10.45
N GLN A 13 18.92 -6.29 10.28
CA GLN A 13 19.37 -5.17 11.11
C GLN A 13 18.15 -4.48 11.74
N ASN A 14 18.40 -3.65 12.76
CA ASN A 14 17.40 -2.74 13.28
C ASN A 14 16.94 -1.78 12.18
N LEU A 15 15.67 -1.35 12.24
CA LEU A 15 15.18 -0.31 11.35
C LEU A 15 15.95 0.99 11.59
N PRO A 16 16.19 1.81 10.55
CA PRO A 16 16.83 3.10 10.72
C PRO A 16 16.07 4.00 11.69
N ASP A 17 16.79 4.73 12.55
CA ASP A 17 16.20 5.67 13.52
C ASP A 17 15.62 6.93 12.87
N THR A 18 15.87 7.12 11.57
CA THR A 18 15.37 8.26 10.80
C THR A 18 14.41 7.80 9.71
N GLN A 19 13.34 8.55 9.51
CA GLN A 19 12.38 8.31 8.43
C GLN A 19 13.06 8.31 7.06
N VAL A 20 14.00 9.24 6.82
CA VAL A 20 14.79 9.29 5.57
C VAL A 20 15.58 8.00 5.36
N GLY A 21 16.26 7.50 6.39
CA GLY A 21 16.98 6.23 6.32
C GLY A 21 16.06 5.06 5.99
N PHE A 22 14.86 5.03 6.58
CA PHE A 22 13.86 4.01 6.29
C PHE A 22 13.41 4.05 4.81
N PHE A 23 13.10 5.23 4.26
CA PHE A 23 12.70 5.35 2.85
C PHE A 23 13.84 5.02 1.89
N ASN A 24 15.09 5.33 2.24
CA ASN A 24 16.25 4.92 1.43
C ASN A 24 16.33 3.39 1.30
N LEU A 25 16.13 2.66 2.40
CA LEU A 25 16.09 1.19 2.36
C LEU A 25 14.89 0.67 1.56
N ILE A 26 13.70 1.25 1.77
CA ILE A 26 12.50 0.88 1.01
C ILE A 26 12.75 1.05 -0.49
N ASN A 27 13.29 2.19 -0.92
CA ASN A 27 13.55 2.45 -2.35
C ASN A 27 14.65 1.54 -2.92
N MET A 28 15.60 1.11 -2.09
CA MET A 28 16.67 0.19 -2.50
C MET A 28 16.15 -1.23 -2.75
N TYR A 29 15.30 -1.76 -1.86
CA TYR A 29 14.78 -3.14 -1.97
C TYR A 29 13.46 -3.25 -2.73
N PHE A 30 12.64 -2.21 -2.67
CA PHE A 30 11.32 -2.12 -3.27
C PHE A 30 11.21 -0.81 -4.05
N PRO A 31 11.83 -0.71 -5.24
CA PRO A 31 11.87 0.53 -6.02
C PRO A 31 10.49 1.03 -6.43
N THR A 32 9.50 0.13 -6.49
CA THR A 32 8.10 0.48 -6.76
C THR A 32 7.21 -0.09 -5.66
N VAL A 33 6.64 0.78 -4.84
CA VAL A 33 5.67 0.41 -3.80
C VAL A 33 4.40 1.22 -3.96
N TYR A 34 3.26 0.54 -3.88
CA TYR A 34 1.95 1.17 -3.83
C TYR A 34 1.25 0.81 -2.52
N ASP A 35 0.86 1.84 -1.78
CA ASP A 35 0.02 1.66 -0.60
C ASP A 35 -1.46 1.81 -1.00
N ILE A 36 -2.24 0.74 -0.85
CA ILE A 36 -3.68 0.74 -1.16
C ILE A 36 -4.42 1.82 -0.36
N LYS A 37 -4.07 2.04 0.92
CA LYS A 37 -4.73 3.09 1.71
C LYS A 37 -4.42 4.48 1.18
N HIS A 38 -3.21 4.69 0.66
CA HIS A 38 -2.87 5.95 0.00
C HIS A 38 -3.68 6.13 -1.29
N LEU A 39 -3.76 5.09 -2.13
CA LEU A 39 -4.55 5.13 -3.37
C LEU A 39 -6.04 5.38 -3.12
N MET A 40 -6.61 4.79 -2.05
CA MET A 40 -8.01 5.01 -1.66
C MET A 40 -8.33 6.48 -1.38
N LYS A 41 -7.36 7.30 -0.93
CA LYS A 41 -7.59 8.75 -0.71
C LYS A 41 -7.98 9.48 -1.99
N PHE A 42 -7.57 8.96 -3.16
CA PHE A 42 -7.89 9.54 -4.46
C PHE A 42 -9.16 8.93 -5.08
N CYS A 43 -9.89 8.10 -4.32
CA CYS A 43 -11.13 7.46 -4.72
C CYS A 43 -12.26 7.91 -3.78
N ASN A 44 -13.07 8.89 -4.21
CA ASN A 44 -14.02 9.61 -3.35
C ASN A 44 -15.05 8.72 -2.61
N SER A 45 -15.25 7.47 -3.03
CA SER A 45 -16.23 6.54 -2.43
C SER A 45 -15.60 5.45 -1.56
N LEU A 46 -14.27 5.33 -1.50
CA LEU A 46 -13.61 4.18 -0.85
C LEU A 46 -13.04 4.55 0.51
N HIS A 47 -13.51 3.88 1.55
CA HIS A 47 -13.10 4.10 2.94
C HIS A 47 -13.08 2.78 3.72
N GLY A 48 -12.40 2.80 4.87
CA GLY A 48 -12.28 1.63 5.76
C GLY A 48 -10.99 0.81 5.56
N GLY A 49 -11.00 -0.42 6.07
CA GLY A 49 -9.87 -1.35 5.98
C GLY A 49 -9.91 -2.23 4.73
N LEU A 50 -8.87 -3.07 4.56
CA LEU A 50 -8.72 -3.96 3.40
C LEU A 50 -9.95 -4.85 3.17
N ASN A 51 -10.53 -5.45 4.22
CA ASN A 51 -11.72 -6.29 4.09
C ASN A 51 -12.92 -5.51 3.53
N LYS A 52 -13.12 -4.26 3.98
CA LYS A 52 -14.24 -3.44 3.49
C LYS A 52 -14.03 -3.03 2.04
N LEU A 53 -12.79 -2.68 1.68
CA LEU A 53 -12.45 -2.38 0.29
C LEU A 53 -12.66 -3.62 -0.61
N ALA A 54 -12.24 -4.80 -0.16
CA ALA A 54 -12.45 -6.05 -0.89
C ALA A 54 -13.93 -6.32 -1.13
N GLU A 55 -14.78 -6.14 -0.11
CA GLU A 55 -16.25 -6.25 -0.25
C GLU A 55 -16.80 -5.27 -1.28
N LEU A 56 -16.41 -3.99 -1.21
CA LEU A 56 -16.87 -2.94 -2.14
C LEU A 56 -16.43 -3.19 -3.60
N LEU A 57 -15.29 -3.85 -3.80
CA LEU A 57 -14.78 -4.22 -5.11
C LEU A 57 -15.17 -5.64 -5.51
N GLU A 58 -16.03 -6.32 -4.74
CA GLU A 58 -16.49 -7.68 -4.98
C GLU A 58 -15.33 -8.69 -5.13
N VAL A 59 -14.32 -8.57 -4.26
CA VAL A 59 -13.19 -9.51 -4.18
C VAL A 59 -13.46 -10.49 -3.05
N GLU A 60 -13.57 -11.77 -3.40
CA GLU A 60 -13.71 -12.83 -2.42
C GLU A 60 -12.36 -13.19 -1.76
N ARG A 61 -12.39 -13.43 -0.46
CA ARG A 61 -11.23 -13.89 0.30
C ARG A 61 -11.03 -15.39 0.12
N VAL A 62 -9.78 -15.78 -0.13
CA VAL A 62 -9.34 -17.18 -0.08
C VAL A 62 -8.50 -17.40 1.17
N GLY A 63 -8.88 -18.38 2.00
CA GLY A 63 -8.20 -18.70 3.26
C GLY A 63 -8.71 -17.91 4.47
N ILE A 64 -8.02 -18.07 5.60
CA ILE A 64 -8.45 -17.55 6.90
C ILE A 64 -8.06 -16.07 7.04
N CYS A 65 -8.98 -15.25 7.53
CA CYS A 65 -8.73 -13.83 7.82
C CYS A 65 -7.59 -13.65 8.84
N HIS A 66 -6.82 -12.57 8.70
CA HIS A 66 -5.70 -12.23 9.59
C HIS A 66 -4.48 -13.15 9.49
N GLN A 67 -4.42 -14.01 8.49
CA GLN A 67 -3.20 -14.73 8.12
C GLN A 67 -2.47 -13.99 7.00
N ALA A 68 -1.16 -13.83 7.14
CA ALA A 68 -0.33 -13.09 6.20
C ALA A 68 -0.50 -13.58 4.74
N GLY A 69 -0.61 -14.89 4.52
CA GLY A 69 -0.83 -15.46 3.17
C GLY A 69 -2.18 -15.06 2.57
N SER A 70 -3.28 -15.30 3.30
CA SER A 70 -4.64 -14.93 2.86
C SER A 70 -4.77 -13.42 2.66
N ASP A 71 -4.25 -12.62 3.58
CA ASP A 71 -4.28 -11.15 3.50
C ASP A 71 -3.44 -10.63 2.34
N SER A 72 -2.30 -11.24 2.03
CA SER A 72 -1.46 -10.84 0.89
C SER A 72 -2.15 -11.13 -0.44
N LEU A 73 -2.81 -12.28 -0.57
CA LEU A 73 -3.61 -12.61 -1.75
C LEU A 73 -4.79 -11.65 -1.91
N LEU A 74 -5.53 -11.39 -0.83
CA LEU A 74 -6.63 -10.43 -0.83
C LEU A 74 -6.15 -9.03 -1.21
N THR A 75 -5.01 -8.59 -0.66
CA THR A 75 -4.36 -7.31 -1.00
C THR A 75 -4.08 -7.21 -2.49
N SER A 76 -3.44 -8.23 -3.08
CA SER A 76 -3.09 -8.24 -4.50
C SER A 76 -4.32 -8.18 -5.41
N CYS A 77 -5.32 -9.02 -5.16
CA CYS A 77 -6.56 -9.03 -5.94
C CYS A 77 -7.33 -7.71 -5.83
N THR A 78 -7.39 -7.14 -4.62
CA THR A 78 -8.06 -5.86 -4.36
C THR A 78 -7.34 -4.71 -5.04
N PHE A 79 -6.00 -4.68 -4.99
CA PHE A 79 -5.20 -3.67 -5.70
C PHE A 79 -5.46 -3.69 -7.22
N ARG A 80 -5.51 -4.89 -7.81
CA ARG A 80 -5.77 -5.04 -9.25
C ARG A 80 -7.13 -4.45 -9.64
N LYS A 81 -8.20 -4.80 -8.93
CA LYS A 81 -9.53 -4.24 -9.18
C LYS A 81 -9.60 -2.73 -8.92
N LEU A 82 -8.94 -2.25 -7.87
CA LEU A 82 -8.86 -0.82 -7.56
C LEU A 82 -8.22 -0.06 -8.73
N LYS A 83 -7.10 -0.56 -9.24
CA LYS A 83 -6.41 0.02 -10.40
C LYS A 83 -7.32 0.02 -11.63
N GLU A 84 -7.91 -1.12 -11.98
CA GLU A 84 -8.78 -1.27 -13.16
C GLU A 84 -10.00 -0.34 -13.12
N ASN A 85 -10.63 -0.16 -11.96
CA ASN A 85 -11.88 0.58 -11.84
C ASN A 85 -11.69 2.10 -11.66
N PHE A 86 -10.61 2.55 -11.00
CA PHE A 86 -10.45 3.95 -10.58
C PHE A 86 -9.26 4.66 -11.23
N PHE A 87 -8.34 3.94 -11.88
CA PHE A 87 -7.12 4.52 -12.44
C PHE A 87 -6.94 4.13 -13.90
N SER A 88 -7.26 5.05 -14.82
CA SER A 88 -7.14 4.84 -16.27
C SER A 88 -5.74 5.07 -16.84
N GLY A 89 -4.74 5.39 -16.01
CA GLY A 89 -3.39 5.77 -16.43
C GLY A 89 -2.28 5.23 -15.53
N SER A 90 -1.07 5.77 -15.71
CA SER A 90 0.08 5.37 -14.90
C SER A 90 -0.12 5.72 -13.43
N LEU A 91 0.29 4.79 -12.56
CA LEU A 91 0.27 4.97 -11.11
C LEU A 91 1.57 5.58 -10.56
N GLU A 92 2.56 5.88 -11.40
CA GLU A 92 3.90 6.32 -10.98
C GLU A 92 3.88 7.48 -9.99
N LYS A 93 2.95 8.44 -10.15
CA LYS A 93 2.81 9.59 -9.24
C LYS A 93 2.39 9.23 -7.81
N TYR A 94 1.89 8.01 -7.59
CA TYR A 94 1.49 7.49 -6.28
C TYR A 94 2.52 6.49 -5.70
N ALA A 95 3.58 6.17 -6.46
CA ALA A 95 4.59 5.22 -6.02
C ALA A 95 5.42 5.80 -4.87
N GLY A 96 5.84 4.95 -3.94
CA GLY A 96 6.75 5.31 -2.85
C GLY A 96 6.11 6.05 -1.68
N VAL A 97 4.81 6.40 -1.75
CA VAL A 97 4.09 7.03 -0.64
C VAL A 97 3.42 5.97 0.24
N LEU A 98 3.78 5.94 1.52
CA LEU A 98 3.22 5.03 2.52
C LEU A 98 2.26 5.78 3.44
N TYR A 99 1.05 5.22 3.60
CA TYR A 99 0.02 5.83 4.43
C TYR A 99 0.49 5.95 5.88
N GLY A 100 0.45 7.16 6.43
CA GLY A 100 0.85 7.45 7.81
C GLY A 100 2.36 7.57 8.04
N LEU A 101 3.19 7.47 6.99
CA LEU A 101 4.65 7.55 7.10
C LEU A 101 5.31 8.46 6.05
N GLY A 102 4.57 9.25 5.28
CA GLY A 102 5.13 10.20 4.31
C GLY A 102 4.89 11.66 4.70
N VAL A 103 5.75 12.55 4.21
CA VAL A 103 5.39 13.98 4.11
C VAL A 103 4.37 14.05 2.99
N GLU A 104 3.12 14.38 3.29
CA GLU A 104 2.16 14.67 2.23
C GLU A 104 2.71 15.92 1.54
N ASN A 105 3.25 15.78 0.33
CA ASN A 105 3.47 16.94 -0.53
C ASN A 105 2.08 17.47 -0.88
N GLY A 106 1.56 18.29 0.03
CA GLY A 106 0.26 18.91 -0.08
C GLY A 106 0.23 19.77 -1.33
N GLN A 107 -0.36 19.24 -2.38
CA GLN A 107 -1.14 20.07 -3.27
C GLN A 107 -2.57 20.06 -2.73
N SER A 108 -2.82 20.97 -1.77
CA SER A 108 -4.12 21.64 -1.76
C SER A 108 -4.21 22.39 -3.09
N ALA A 109 -4.93 21.81 -4.04
CA ALA A 109 -5.45 22.56 -5.18
C ALA A 109 -6.93 22.79 -4.89
N HIS A 110 -7.21 24.01 -4.44
CA HIS A 110 -8.52 24.65 -4.50
C HIS A 110 -8.87 24.94 -5.97
#